data_AF-A0A970EJ02-F1
#
_entry.id   AF-A0A970EJ02-F1
#
_cell.length_a   1.000
_cell.length_b   1.000
_cell.length_c   1.000
_cell.angle_alpha   90.00
_cell.angle_beta   90.00
_cell.angle_gamma   90.00
#
_symmetry.space_group_name_H-M   'P 1'
#
loop_
_entity.id
_entity.type
_entity.pdbx_description
1 polymer ?
#
loop_
_entity_poly.entity_id
_entity_poly.type
_entity_poly.pdbx_seq_one_letter_code
_entity_poly.pdbx_strand_id
1 'polypeptide(L)'
;MTKGYLSIILHAHLPYVRHPEYEFSLEEKWLFEAITETYIPLLAVFRRLDADKIDYRLTISISPTLAAMWQDEYLQEKYRGYLLRLLDLADKEVNRTAGDPEFSPLARHYRRRFQQTYFDFFETYQGDLVAAFRKAAENGKIELITSAATHGYLPLLYTQPQAVYAQLYAAVQQHTQLFGRPPLGIWLPECAYDYGLDEILAELGINYFFVEAHGIYYAVPRPAYGTFSPIITPAKVAVFGRDEESSKQVWSKTEGYPGDFYY
;
A
#
# COMPACT_ATOMS: atom_id res chain seq x y z
N MET A 1 -2.88 -6.69 -31.52
CA MET A 1 -4.23 -6.95 -30.99
C MET A 1 -4.09 -7.07 -29.47
N THR A 2 -4.83 -6.30 -28.69
CA THR A 2 -4.76 -6.32 -27.22
C THR A 2 -5.31 -7.64 -26.71
N LYS A 3 -4.57 -8.36 -25.84
CA LYS A 3 -4.99 -9.66 -25.29
C LYS A 3 -5.96 -9.54 -24.11
N GLY A 4 -5.91 -8.41 -23.40
CA GLY A 4 -6.67 -8.11 -22.20
C GLY A 4 -6.01 -6.97 -21.43
N TYR A 5 -6.53 -6.66 -20.24
CA TYR A 5 -5.98 -5.67 -19.32
C TYR A 5 -5.67 -6.35 -18.00
N LEU A 6 -4.50 -6.06 -17.43
CA LEU A 6 -4.12 -6.47 -16.09
C LEU A 6 -4.09 -5.22 -15.21
N SER A 7 -4.87 -5.24 -14.13
CA SER A 7 -4.82 -4.21 -13.09
C SER A 7 -4.26 -4.83 -11.83
N ILE A 8 -3.08 -4.37 -11.40
CA ILE A 8 -2.49 -4.75 -10.12
C ILE A 8 -2.77 -3.62 -9.14
N ILE A 9 -3.40 -3.97 -8.02
CA ILE A 9 -3.78 -3.05 -6.96
C ILE A 9 -2.99 -3.43 -5.70
N LEU A 10 -2.19 -2.50 -5.18
CA LEU A 10 -1.46 -2.68 -3.93
C LEU A 10 -2.15 -1.86 -2.83
N HIS A 11 -2.62 -2.53 -1.78
CA HIS A 11 -3.19 -1.85 -0.62
C HIS A 11 -2.14 -1.68 0.48
N ALA A 12 -1.65 -0.45 0.67
CA ALA A 12 -0.72 -0.08 1.72
C ALA A 12 -1.48 0.52 2.91
N HIS A 13 -1.50 -0.22 4.01
CA HIS A 13 -2.16 0.18 5.25
C HIS A 13 -1.37 -0.30 6.46
N LEU A 14 -1.31 0.56 7.47
CA LEU A 14 -1.02 0.21 8.86
C LEU A 14 -1.96 1.01 9.77
N PRO A 15 -2.39 0.44 10.92
CA PRO A 15 -3.11 1.20 11.92
C PRO A 15 -2.23 2.33 12.46
N TYR A 16 -2.84 3.39 12.98
CA TYR A 16 -2.07 4.49 13.55
C TYR A 16 -1.38 4.04 14.84
N VAL A 17 -0.06 3.98 14.82
CA VAL A 17 0.78 3.55 15.94
C VAL A 17 1.85 4.61 16.18
N ARG A 18 1.83 5.20 17.38
CA ARG A 18 2.78 6.23 17.79
C ARG A 18 2.83 6.27 19.32
N HIS A 19 3.97 5.86 19.88
CA HIS A 19 4.19 5.72 21.31
C HIS A 19 5.35 6.63 21.77
N PRO A 20 5.09 7.93 22.01
CA PRO A 20 6.07 8.86 22.59
C PRO A 20 6.56 8.45 23.99
N GLU A 21 5.79 7.66 24.71
CA GLU A 21 6.06 7.19 26.06
C GLU A 21 7.12 6.08 26.14
N TYR A 22 7.45 5.43 25.02
CA TYR A 22 8.41 4.33 24.97
C TYR A 22 9.57 4.63 24.03
N GLU A 23 10.80 4.37 24.45
CA GLU A 23 11.97 4.46 23.57
C GLU A 23 11.88 3.41 22.43
N PHE A 24 11.41 2.21 22.76
CA PHE A 24 11.16 1.11 21.81
C PHE A 24 9.71 0.62 21.95
N SER A 25 9.00 0.55 20.84
CA SER A 25 7.68 -0.08 20.73
C SER A 25 7.74 -1.21 19.70
N LEU A 26 7.09 -2.33 20.03
CA LEU A 26 6.99 -3.48 19.12
C LEU A 26 6.09 -3.14 17.93
N GLU A 27 5.06 -2.35 18.17
CA GLU A 27 4.03 -1.94 17.23
C GLU A 27 4.58 -0.93 16.21
N GLU A 28 5.38 0.05 16.66
CA GLU A 28 6.06 0.99 15.77
C GLU A 28 7.05 0.29 14.83
N LYS A 29 7.60 -0.85 15.25
CA LYS A 29 8.49 -1.67 14.43
C LYS A 29 7.83 -2.11 13.13
N TRP A 30 6.51 -2.34 13.12
CA TRP A 30 5.77 -2.71 11.91
C TRP A 30 5.90 -1.65 10.82
N LEU A 31 5.84 -0.37 11.19
CA LEU A 31 6.06 0.74 10.26
C LEU A 31 7.49 0.73 9.73
N PHE A 32 8.47 0.55 10.60
CA PHE A 32 9.90 0.56 10.21
C PHE A 32 10.25 -0.60 9.28
N GLU A 33 9.71 -1.78 9.54
CA GLU A 33 9.86 -2.96 8.68
C GLU A 33 9.18 -2.73 7.34
N ALA A 34 7.95 -2.20 7.32
CA ALA A 34 7.23 -1.91 6.07
C ALA A 34 7.92 -0.85 5.20
N ILE A 35 8.49 0.20 5.80
CA ILE A 35 9.30 1.20 5.07
C ILE A 35 10.53 0.53 4.45
N THR A 36 11.24 -0.28 5.23
CA THR A 36 12.52 -0.93 4.84
C THR A 36 12.33 -2.00 3.77
N GLU A 37 11.31 -2.83 3.92
CA GLU A 37 11.15 -4.06 3.13
C GLU A 37 10.15 -3.91 1.98
N THR A 38 9.25 -2.92 2.04
CA THR A 38 8.18 -2.73 1.06
C THR A 38 8.25 -1.39 0.36
N TYR A 39 8.08 -0.27 1.07
CA TYR A 39 7.82 1.02 0.43
C TYR A 39 9.03 1.58 -0.32
N ILE A 40 10.22 1.58 0.29
CA ILE A 40 11.46 2.01 -0.38
C ILE A 40 11.84 1.07 -1.54
N PRO A 41 11.84 -0.27 -1.35
CA PRO A 41 12.07 -1.19 -2.46
C PRO A 41 11.10 -1.01 -3.63
N LEU A 42 9.82 -0.74 -3.35
CA LEU A 42 8.81 -0.51 -4.38
C LEU A 42 9.10 0.76 -5.20
N LEU A 43 9.47 1.87 -4.54
CA LEU A 43 9.91 3.07 -5.25
C LEU A 43 11.17 2.79 -6.10
N ALA A 44 12.09 1.97 -5.62
CA ALA A 44 13.27 1.56 -6.39
C ALA A 44 12.92 0.68 -7.61
N VAL A 45 11.82 -0.07 -7.57
CA VAL A 45 11.27 -0.79 -8.74
C VAL A 45 10.74 0.21 -9.77
N PHE A 46 9.96 1.20 -9.36
CA PHE A 46 9.42 2.22 -10.28
C PHE A 46 10.53 3.00 -10.99
N ARG A 47 11.55 3.45 -10.25
CA ARG A 47 12.71 4.14 -10.84
C ARG A 47 13.42 3.28 -11.88
N ARG A 48 13.54 1.97 -11.64
CA ARG A 48 14.16 1.03 -12.59
C ARG A 48 13.31 0.82 -13.84
N LEU A 49 12.00 0.58 -13.68
CA LEU A 49 11.08 0.47 -14.80
C LEU A 49 11.09 1.74 -15.68
N ASP A 50 11.15 2.92 -15.06
CA ASP A 50 11.26 4.18 -15.78
C ASP A 50 12.60 4.36 -16.50
N ALA A 51 13.72 4.02 -15.83
CA ALA A 51 15.05 4.05 -16.43
C ALA A 51 15.16 3.10 -17.64
N ASP A 52 14.58 1.92 -17.53
CA ASP A 52 14.51 0.90 -18.59
C ASP A 52 13.44 1.22 -19.65
N LYS A 53 12.70 2.33 -19.49
CA LYS A 53 11.62 2.79 -20.39
C LYS A 53 10.52 1.75 -20.59
N ILE A 54 10.24 0.96 -19.56
CA ILE A 54 9.14 0.00 -19.54
C ILE A 54 7.82 0.77 -19.33
N ASP A 55 6.83 0.45 -20.15
CA ASP A 55 5.46 0.92 -19.94
C ASP A 55 4.76 -0.02 -18.97
N TYR A 56 4.26 0.53 -17.87
CA TYR A 56 3.59 -0.21 -16.80
C TYR A 56 2.45 0.61 -16.22
N ARG A 57 1.46 -0.06 -15.62
CA ARG A 57 0.37 0.57 -14.89
C ARG A 57 0.16 -0.14 -13.56
N LEU A 58 -0.04 0.64 -12.50
CA LEU A 58 -0.26 0.14 -11.15
C LEU A 58 -1.17 1.09 -10.38
N THR A 59 -2.06 0.55 -9.55
CA THR A 59 -2.85 1.34 -8.60
C THR A 59 -2.35 1.03 -7.19
N ILE A 60 -2.15 2.06 -6.37
CA ILE A 60 -1.71 1.93 -4.98
C ILE A 60 -2.68 2.69 -4.08
N SER A 61 -3.31 1.97 -3.16
CA SER A 61 -4.03 2.58 -2.05
C SER A 61 -3.05 2.91 -0.94
N ILE A 62 -3.03 4.15 -0.48
CA ILE A 62 -2.29 4.55 0.73
C ILE A 62 -3.33 4.99 1.76
N SER A 63 -3.42 4.28 2.89
CA SER A 63 -4.39 4.65 3.92
C SER A 63 -4.04 6.00 4.57
N PRO A 64 -5.05 6.82 4.91
CA PRO A 64 -4.91 8.03 5.71
C PRO A 64 -4.01 7.90 6.96
N THR A 65 -4.17 6.83 7.74
CA THR A 65 -3.34 6.54 8.92
C THR A 65 -1.87 6.31 8.59
N LEU A 66 -1.58 5.59 7.51
CA LEU A 66 -0.22 5.30 7.08
C LEU A 66 0.46 6.58 6.58
N ALA A 67 -0.24 7.36 5.77
CA ALA A 67 0.26 8.64 5.29
C ALA A 67 0.56 9.60 6.45
N ALA A 68 -0.31 9.65 7.46
CA ALA A 68 -0.07 10.45 8.67
C ALA A 68 1.20 10.01 9.41
N MET A 69 1.43 8.70 9.56
CA MET A 69 2.65 8.19 10.19
C MET A 69 3.91 8.44 9.35
N TRP A 70 3.83 8.43 8.02
CA TRP A 70 4.97 8.78 7.16
C TRP A 70 5.41 10.23 7.29
N GLN A 71 4.47 11.14 7.60
CA GLN A 71 4.76 12.57 7.77
C GLN A 71 5.18 12.95 9.19
N ASP A 72 5.09 12.02 10.15
CA ASP A 72 5.40 12.30 11.55
C ASP A 72 6.93 12.30 11.77
N GLU A 73 7.50 13.47 12.01
CA GLU A 73 8.95 13.65 12.22
C GLU A 73 9.49 12.83 13.40
N TYR A 74 8.67 12.60 14.43
CA TYR A 74 9.06 11.77 15.57
C TYR A 74 9.25 10.30 15.14
N LEU A 75 8.32 9.74 14.36
CA LEU A 75 8.44 8.40 13.79
C LEU A 75 9.60 8.30 12.78
N GLN A 76 9.84 9.34 11.99
CA GLN A 76 10.99 9.38 11.08
C GLN A 76 12.33 9.33 11.83
N GLU A 77 12.46 10.03 12.95
CA GLU A 77 13.68 9.99 13.76
C GLU A 77 13.84 8.65 14.48
N LYS A 78 12.76 8.04 14.99
CA LYS A 78 12.83 6.66 15.49
C LYS A 78 13.24 5.67 14.42
N TYR A 79 12.75 5.85 13.19
CA TYR A 79 13.15 5.03 12.05
C TYR A 79 14.64 5.18 11.73
N ARG A 80 15.20 6.39 11.85
CA ARG A 80 16.64 6.62 11.74
C ARG A 80 17.40 5.78 12.75
N GLY A 81 17.01 5.86 14.03
CA GLY A 81 17.60 5.08 15.10
C GLY A 81 17.49 3.56 14.85
N TYR A 82 16.35 3.10 14.34
CA TYR A 82 16.13 1.70 13.96
C TYR A 82 17.10 1.25 12.85
N LEU A 83 17.23 2.01 11.75
CA LEU A 83 18.15 1.67 10.65
C LEU A 83 19.61 1.71 11.08
N LEU A 84 20.02 2.66 11.91
CA LEU A 84 21.39 2.74 12.42
C LEU A 84 21.74 1.51 13.27
N ARG A 85 20.81 1.01 14.09
CA ARG A 85 21.00 -0.24 14.84
C ARG A 85 21.08 -1.47 13.92
N LEU A 86 20.27 -1.52 12.85
CA LEU A 86 20.38 -2.59 11.85
C LEU A 86 21.70 -2.55 11.10
N LEU A 87 22.22 -1.36 10.78
CA LEU A 87 23.53 -1.20 10.15
C LEU A 87 24.67 -1.67 11.07
N ASP A 88 24.65 -1.28 12.35
CA ASP A 88 25.61 -1.77 13.35
C ASP A 88 25.55 -3.30 13.49
N LEU A 89 24.34 -3.87 13.55
CA LEU A 89 24.16 -5.33 13.55
C LEU A 89 24.71 -5.96 12.27
N ALA A 90 24.42 -5.39 11.10
CA ALA A 90 24.89 -5.92 9.82
C ALA A 90 26.42 -5.87 9.70
N ASP A 91 27.08 -4.82 10.20
CA ASP A 91 28.55 -4.73 10.23
C ASP A 91 29.16 -5.78 11.17
N LYS A 92 28.55 -6.02 12.34
CA LYS A 92 28.94 -7.12 13.26
C LYS A 92 28.77 -8.49 12.61
N GLU A 93 27.68 -8.69 11.88
CA GLU A 93 27.39 -9.94 11.17
C GLU A 93 28.35 -10.19 10.01
N VAL A 94 28.73 -9.15 9.27
CA VAL A 94 29.78 -9.24 8.23
C VAL A 94 31.10 -9.70 8.84
N ASN A 95 31.48 -9.17 10.00
CA ASN A 95 32.71 -9.57 10.69
C ASN A 95 32.61 -11.01 11.24
N ARG A 96 31.50 -11.35 11.90
CA ARG A 96 31.28 -12.69 12.48
C ARG A 96 31.27 -13.79 11.42
N THR A 97 30.71 -13.51 10.25
CA THR A 97 30.57 -14.48 9.15
C THR A 97 31.70 -14.41 8.13
N ALA A 98 32.75 -13.59 8.34
CA ALA A 98 33.77 -13.32 7.32
C ALA A 98 34.47 -14.57 6.76
N GLY A 99 34.68 -15.60 7.60
CA GLY A 99 35.29 -16.87 7.21
C GLY A 99 34.31 -17.93 6.68
N ASP A 100 33.01 -17.63 6.65
CA ASP A 100 31.95 -18.56 6.23
C ASP A 100 31.55 -18.28 4.78
N PRO A 101 31.80 -19.20 3.83
CA PRO A 101 31.51 -18.97 2.42
C PRO A 101 30.00 -18.91 2.11
N GLU A 102 29.15 -19.48 2.96
CA GLU A 102 27.69 -19.49 2.77
C GLU A 102 27.05 -18.22 3.34
N PHE A 103 27.40 -17.84 4.58
CA PHE A 103 26.77 -16.69 5.25
C PHE A 103 27.44 -15.33 4.96
N SER A 104 28.74 -15.29 4.65
CA SER A 104 29.45 -14.04 4.34
C SER A 104 28.82 -13.24 3.19
N PRO A 105 28.42 -13.85 2.05
CA PRO A 105 27.75 -13.12 0.98
C PRO A 105 26.41 -12.53 1.41
N LEU A 106 25.64 -13.26 2.23
CA LEU A 106 24.33 -12.84 2.73
C LEU A 106 24.43 -11.67 3.71
N ALA A 107 25.34 -11.73 4.69
CA ALA A 107 25.57 -10.64 5.63
C ALA A 107 25.98 -9.35 4.89
N ARG A 108 26.87 -9.46 3.90
CA ARG A 108 27.27 -8.33 3.05
C ARG A 108 26.12 -7.82 2.17
N HIS A 109 25.22 -8.69 1.72
CA HIS A 109 24.02 -8.29 0.98
C HIS A 109 23.12 -7.42 1.85
N TYR A 110 22.75 -7.89 3.05
CA TYR A 110 21.88 -7.14 3.97
C TYR A 110 22.50 -5.81 4.39
N ARG A 111 23.81 -5.79 4.70
CA ARG A 111 24.52 -4.55 5.01
C ARG A 111 24.38 -3.52 3.88
N ARG A 112 24.60 -3.93 2.63
CA ARG A 112 24.43 -3.04 1.45
C ARG A 112 22.98 -2.60 1.29
N ARG A 113 22.02 -3.52 1.48
CA ARG A 113 20.58 -3.23 1.40
C ARG A 113 20.21 -2.14 2.41
N PHE A 114 20.53 -2.30 3.70
CA PHE A 114 20.22 -1.32 4.73
C PHE A 114 20.92 0.02 4.50
N GLN A 115 22.17 0.01 4.00
CA GLN A 115 22.87 1.25 3.65
C GLN A 115 22.15 1.99 2.52
N GLN A 116 21.72 1.27 1.49
CA GLN A 116 20.96 1.86 0.39
C GLN A 116 19.59 2.36 0.88
N THR A 117 18.90 1.62 1.72
CA THR A 117 17.62 2.04 2.32
C THR A 117 17.78 3.34 3.12
N TYR A 118 18.84 3.46 3.93
CA TYR A 118 19.15 4.68 4.67
C TYR A 118 19.37 5.86 3.73
N PHE A 119 20.20 5.68 2.69
CA PHE A 119 20.49 6.72 1.71
C PHE A 119 19.23 7.13 0.93
N ASP A 120 18.44 6.16 0.47
CA ASP A 120 17.21 6.43 -0.27
C ASP A 120 16.21 7.20 0.60
N PHE A 121 15.99 6.79 1.85
CA PHE A 121 15.02 7.45 2.72
C PHE A 121 15.46 8.85 3.15
N PHE A 122 16.67 8.99 3.72
CA PHE A 122 17.09 10.24 4.36
C PHE A 122 17.76 11.23 3.41
N GLU A 123 18.49 10.75 2.39
CA GLU A 123 19.21 11.64 1.47
C GLU A 123 18.40 11.89 0.20
N THR A 124 17.83 10.83 -0.40
CA THR A 124 17.12 10.95 -1.69
C THR A 124 15.69 11.47 -1.50
N TYR A 125 14.96 10.94 -0.52
CA TYR A 125 13.57 11.32 -0.24
C TYR A 125 13.42 12.31 0.92
N GLN A 126 14.50 12.61 1.64
CA GLN A 126 14.51 13.57 2.75
C GLN A 126 13.44 13.27 3.82
N GLY A 127 13.18 11.99 4.07
CA GLY A 127 12.14 11.52 5.00
C GLY A 127 10.70 11.60 4.48
N ASP A 128 10.47 12.17 3.29
CA ASP A 128 9.12 12.42 2.76
C ASP A 128 8.70 11.36 1.74
N LEU A 129 8.16 10.24 2.24
CA LEU A 129 7.59 9.20 1.37
C LEU A 129 6.35 9.68 0.61
N VAL A 130 5.57 10.61 1.16
CA VAL A 130 4.38 11.16 0.49
C VAL A 130 4.82 11.88 -0.78
N ALA A 131 5.82 12.76 -0.71
CA ALA A 131 6.39 13.42 -1.86
C ALA A 131 7.03 12.42 -2.85
N ALA A 132 7.69 11.38 -2.35
CA ALA A 132 8.28 10.34 -3.20
C ALA A 132 7.23 9.58 -4.03
N PHE A 133 6.13 9.14 -3.41
CA PHE A 133 5.03 8.48 -4.12
C PHE A 133 4.26 9.44 -5.02
N ARG A 134 4.05 10.70 -4.59
CA ARG A 134 3.45 11.74 -5.44
C ARG A 134 4.25 11.91 -6.73
N LYS A 135 5.57 12.06 -6.61
CA LYS A 135 6.49 12.18 -7.76
C LYS A 135 6.45 10.95 -8.67
N ALA A 136 6.43 9.75 -8.08
CA ALA A 136 6.31 8.51 -8.84
C ALA A 136 5.00 8.43 -9.65
N ALA A 137 3.93 9.07 -9.19
CA ALA A 137 2.63 9.10 -9.87
C ALA A 137 2.47 10.24 -10.91
N GLU A 138 3.41 11.19 -11.00
CA GLU A 138 3.31 12.37 -11.89
C GLU A 138 3.26 11.99 -13.37
N ASN A 139 3.95 10.91 -13.76
CA ASN A 139 3.97 10.44 -15.16
C ASN A 139 2.70 9.66 -15.57
N GLY A 140 1.74 9.48 -14.66
CA GLY A 140 0.48 8.77 -14.91
C GLY A 140 0.61 7.25 -15.02
N LYS A 141 1.78 6.67 -14.74
CA LYS A 141 1.97 5.21 -14.70
C LYS A 141 1.45 4.59 -13.40
N ILE A 142 1.44 5.38 -12.33
CA ILE A 142 0.93 4.96 -11.02
C ILE A 142 -0.28 5.82 -10.69
N GLU A 143 -1.37 5.16 -10.32
CA GLU A 143 -2.54 5.81 -9.76
C GLU A 143 -2.50 5.65 -8.23
N LEU A 144 -2.59 6.76 -7.51
CA LEU A 144 -2.74 6.77 -6.06
C LEU A 144 -4.22 6.93 -5.72
N ILE A 145 -4.69 6.05 -4.85
CA ILE A 145 -6.05 6.07 -4.30
C ILE A 145 -6.01 6.09 -2.78
N THR A 146 -7.15 6.38 -2.16
CA THR A 146 -7.30 6.45 -0.70
C THR A 146 -7.98 5.22 -0.11
N SER A 147 -8.21 5.25 1.20
CA SER A 147 -9.09 4.34 1.95
C SER A 147 -9.94 5.17 2.94
N ALA A 148 -10.63 4.55 3.89
CA ALA A 148 -11.27 5.28 4.99
C ALA A 148 -10.24 5.87 5.98
N ALA A 149 -10.57 6.99 6.62
CA ALA A 149 -9.67 7.78 7.49
C ALA A 149 -8.91 6.96 8.54
N THR A 150 -9.53 5.95 9.13
CA THR A 150 -8.87 5.06 10.11
C THR A 150 -9.00 3.59 9.74
N HIS A 151 -9.27 3.30 8.45
CA HIS A 151 -9.57 1.95 7.99
C HIS A 151 -10.71 1.28 8.78
N GLY A 152 -11.68 2.08 9.24
CA GLY A 152 -12.82 1.58 10.01
C GLY A 152 -13.71 0.69 9.15
N TYR A 153 -14.21 -0.42 9.72
CA TYR A 153 -15.08 -1.35 9.02
C TYR A 153 -16.46 -0.71 8.75
N LEU A 154 -16.59 -0.06 7.60
CA LEU A 154 -17.67 0.89 7.30
C LEU A 154 -19.08 0.31 7.47
N PRO A 155 -19.40 -0.92 7.01
CA PRO A 155 -20.72 -1.52 7.21
C PRO A 155 -21.18 -1.55 8.67
N LEU A 156 -20.27 -1.72 9.63
CA LEU A 156 -20.63 -1.75 11.06
C LEU A 156 -20.80 -0.34 11.66
N LEU A 157 -20.27 0.69 11.00
CA LEU A 157 -20.43 2.09 11.40
C LEU A 157 -21.73 2.71 10.88
N TYR A 158 -22.46 2.02 9.99
CA TYR A 158 -23.72 2.52 9.42
C TYR A 158 -24.85 2.74 10.43
N THR A 159 -24.72 2.23 11.65
CA THR A 159 -25.58 2.62 12.76
C THR A 159 -25.60 4.14 12.96
N GLN A 160 -24.52 4.84 12.57
CA GLN A 160 -24.44 6.28 12.44
C GLN A 160 -23.86 6.67 11.07
N PRO A 161 -24.68 6.95 10.03
CA PRO A 161 -24.21 7.27 8.69
C PRO A 161 -23.21 8.44 8.62
N GLN A 162 -23.32 9.40 9.53
CA GLN A 162 -22.40 10.53 9.66
C GLN A 162 -20.98 10.09 10.02
N ALA A 163 -20.81 8.96 10.73
CA ALA A 163 -19.50 8.39 11.03
C ALA A 163 -18.85 7.81 9.78
N VAL A 164 -19.63 7.13 8.93
CA VAL A 164 -19.18 6.64 7.60
C VAL A 164 -18.80 7.82 6.71
N TYR A 165 -19.66 8.84 6.63
CA TYR A 165 -19.37 10.05 5.86
C TYR A 165 -18.09 10.75 6.35
N ALA A 166 -17.92 10.92 7.67
CA ALA A 166 -16.72 11.55 8.24
C ALA A 166 -15.43 10.77 7.91
N GLN A 167 -15.48 9.43 7.95
CA GLN A 167 -14.36 8.56 7.57
C GLN A 167 -13.94 8.76 6.11
N LEU A 168 -14.91 8.86 5.20
CA LEU A 168 -14.65 9.00 3.77
C LEU A 168 -14.25 10.43 3.40
N TYR A 169 -14.96 11.43 3.92
CA TYR A 169 -14.69 12.84 3.68
C TYR A 169 -13.28 13.22 4.15
N ALA A 170 -12.90 12.88 5.38
CA ALA A 170 -11.58 13.19 5.91
C ALA A 170 -10.46 12.55 5.07
N ALA A 171 -10.68 11.32 4.58
CA ALA A 171 -9.73 10.64 3.73
C ALA A 171 -9.55 11.29 2.35
N VAL A 172 -10.65 11.74 1.72
CA VAL A 172 -10.62 12.47 0.45
C VAL A 172 -9.89 13.81 0.63
N GLN A 173 -10.17 14.55 1.71
CA GLN A 173 -9.50 15.80 2.01
C GLN A 173 -7.99 15.60 2.22
N GLN A 174 -7.59 14.64 3.05
CA GLN A 174 -6.18 14.35 3.30
C GLN A 174 -5.47 13.91 2.00
N HIS A 175 -6.05 12.98 1.24
CA HIS A 175 -5.45 12.57 -0.04
C HIS A 175 -5.25 13.77 -0.98
N THR A 176 -6.25 14.66 -1.07
CA THR A 176 -6.15 15.88 -1.89
C THR A 176 -5.02 16.78 -1.44
N GLN A 177 -4.88 17.00 -0.13
CA GLN A 177 -3.82 17.81 0.44
C GLN A 177 -2.43 17.23 0.16
N LEU A 178 -2.27 15.92 0.29
CA LEU A 178 -0.98 15.23 0.18
C LEU A 178 -0.53 15.05 -1.28
N PHE A 179 -1.44 14.59 -2.14
CA PHE A 179 -1.13 14.19 -3.51
C PHE A 179 -1.58 15.22 -4.56
N GLY A 180 -2.16 16.34 -4.14
CA GLY A 180 -2.49 17.49 -4.98
C GLY A 180 -3.78 17.37 -5.79
N ARG A 181 -4.50 16.24 -5.70
CA ARG A 181 -5.77 16.01 -6.40
C ARG A 181 -6.68 15.07 -5.58
N PRO A 182 -8.01 15.22 -5.71
CA PRO A 182 -8.93 14.26 -5.11
C PRO A 182 -8.69 12.86 -5.71
N PRO A 183 -8.77 11.80 -4.90
CA PRO A 183 -8.65 10.43 -5.38
C PRO A 183 -9.86 10.08 -6.25
N LEU A 184 -9.63 9.39 -7.37
CA LEU A 184 -10.73 8.90 -8.21
C LEU A 184 -11.22 7.52 -7.76
N GLY A 185 -10.38 6.76 -7.07
CA GLY A 185 -10.72 5.46 -6.53
C GLY A 185 -10.59 5.39 -5.01
N ILE A 186 -11.16 4.34 -4.42
CA ILE A 186 -11.01 4.03 -3.01
C ILE A 186 -10.84 2.53 -2.79
N TRP A 187 -9.94 2.16 -1.88
CA TRP A 187 -9.96 0.85 -1.24
C TRP A 187 -10.86 0.90 -0.02
N LEU A 188 -12.02 0.25 -0.09
CA LEU A 188 -12.88 0.09 1.08
C LEU A 188 -12.20 -0.83 2.10
N PRO A 189 -12.18 -0.49 3.39
CA PRO A 189 -11.60 -1.35 4.41
C PRO A 189 -12.15 -2.76 4.34
N GLU A 190 -11.27 -3.75 4.21
CA GLU A 190 -11.61 -5.18 4.03
C GLU A 190 -12.48 -5.49 2.80
N CYS A 191 -12.49 -4.62 1.79
CA CYS A 191 -13.46 -4.67 0.68
C CYS A 191 -14.92 -4.75 1.19
N ALA A 192 -15.17 -4.25 2.41
CA ALA A 192 -16.47 -4.36 3.07
C ALA A 192 -17.42 -3.31 2.51
N TYR A 193 -18.48 -3.80 1.87
CA TYR A 193 -19.47 -2.98 1.19
C TYR A 193 -20.87 -3.33 1.70
N ASP A 194 -21.70 -2.30 1.82
CA ASP A 194 -23.15 -2.43 2.02
C ASP A 194 -23.87 -1.40 1.13
N TYR A 195 -25.15 -1.63 0.84
CA TYR A 195 -25.93 -0.79 -0.04
C TYR A 195 -26.04 0.65 0.48
N GLY A 196 -25.94 1.62 -0.43
CA GLY A 196 -25.97 3.05 -0.13
C GLY A 196 -24.59 3.65 0.17
N LEU A 197 -23.55 2.82 0.33
CA LEU A 197 -22.16 3.32 0.43
C LEU A 197 -21.70 3.99 -0.86
N ASP A 198 -22.12 3.45 -2.00
CA ASP A 198 -21.85 4.01 -3.32
C ASP A 198 -22.42 5.42 -3.52
N GLU A 199 -23.54 5.77 -2.86
CA GLU A 199 -24.09 7.12 -2.90
C GLU A 199 -23.16 8.14 -2.22
N ILE A 200 -22.65 7.81 -1.04
CA ILE A 200 -21.68 8.65 -0.31
C ILE A 200 -20.37 8.75 -1.11
N LEU A 201 -19.92 7.64 -1.69
CA LEU A 201 -18.73 7.64 -2.55
C LEU A 201 -18.90 8.57 -3.75
N ALA A 202 -20.04 8.50 -4.44
CA ALA A 202 -20.34 9.36 -5.58
C ALA A 202 -20.41 10.84 -5.18
N GLU A 203 -21.04 11.17 -4.05
CA GLU A 203 -21.10 12.54 -3.51
C GLU A 203 -19.70 13.12 -3.27
N LEU A 204 -18.77 12.30 -2.77
CA LEU A 204 -17.39 12.67 -2.50
C LEU A 204 -16.48 12.65 -3.74
N GLY A 205 -17.04 12.37 -4.93
CA GLY A 205 -16.30 12.35 -6.19
C GLY A 205 -15.46 11.09 -6.44
N ILE A 206 -15.72 10.01 -5.69
CA ILE A 206 -15.11 8.71 -5.94
C ILE A 206 -15.84 8.02 -7.09
N ASN A 207 -15.07 7.60 -8.10
CA ASN A 207 -15.57 6.99 -9.32
C ASN A 207 -15.50 5.47 -9.29
N TYR A 208 -14.66 4.85 -8.46
CA TYR A 208 -14.60 3.40 -8.36
C TYR A 208 -14.10 2.86 -7.02
N PHE A 209 -14.46 1.60 -6.73
CA PHE A 209 -13.95 0.84 -5.61
C PHE A 209 -13.82 -0.66 -5.93
N PHE A 210 -13.33 -1.42 -4.96
CA PHE A 210 -13.08 -2.86 -5.09
C PHE A 210 -13.92 -3.66 -4.11
N VAL A 211 -14.35 -4.85 -4.55
CA VAL A 211 -15.03 -5.85 -3.73
C VAL A 211 -14.38 -7.23 -3.91
N GLU A 212 -14.66 -8.13 -2.99
CA GLU A 212 -14.34 -9.55 -3.15
C GLU A 212 -15.15 -10.15 -4.33
N ALA A 213 -14.67 -11.24 -4.94
CA ALA A 213 -15.33 -11.93 -6.04
C ALA A 213 -16.81 -12.24 -5.78
N HIS A 214 -17.16 -12.68 -4.57
CA HIS A 214 -18.55 -12.95 -4.20
C HIS A 214 -19.45 -11.70 -4.27
N GLY A 215 -18.90 -10.51 -4.02
CA GLY A 215 -19.61 -9.24 -4.17
C GLY A 215 -20.08 -8.99 -5.60
N ILE A 216 -19.33 -9.50 -6.59
CA ILE A 216 -19.73 -9.46 -8.02
C ILE A 216 -20.63 -10.64 -8.36
N TYR A 217 -20.30 -11.87 -7.92
CA TYR A 217 -21.06 -13.06 -8.28
C TYR A 217 -22.51 -13.06 -7.77
N TYR A 218 -22.74 -12.45 -6.60
CA TYR A 218 -24.06 -12.32 -5.98
C TYR A 218 -24.72 -10.96 -6.22
N ALA A 219 -24.13 -10.08 -7.04
CA ALA A 219 -24.76 -8.83 -7.43
C ALA A 219 -26.06 -9.09 -8.20
N VAL A 220 -27.02 -8.16 -8.07
CA VAL A 220 -28.32 -8.23 -8.74
C VAL A 220 -28.48 -6.98 -9.63
N PRO A 221 -28.69 -7.14 -10.95
CA PRO A 221 -28.68 -8.40 -11.71
C PRO A 221 -27.27 -9.04 -11.78
N ARG A 222 -27.22 -10.37 -11.99
CA ARG A 222 -25.95 -11.10 -12.05
C ARG A 222 -25.09 -10.60 -13.23
N PRO A 223 -23.83 -10.18 -13.01
CA PRO A 223 -22.97 -9.67 -14.08
C PRO A 223 -22.60 -10.76 -15.10
N ALA A 224 -22.69 -10.43 -16.39
CA ALA A 224 -22.44 -11.39 -17.48
C ALA A 224 -20.99 -11.86 -17.58
N TYR A 225 -20.03 -11.01 -17.18
CA TYR A 225 -18.59 -11.25 -17.33
C TYR A 225 -17.88 -11.58 -16.01
N GLY A 226 -18.64 -11.83 -14.93
CA GLY A 226 -18.06 -12.07 -13.61
C GLY A 226 -17.10 -10.94 -13.20
N THR A 227 -15.95 -11.29 -12.63
CA THR A 227 -14.91 -10.36 -12.15
C THR A 227 -14.03 -9.79 -13.27
N PHE A 228 -14.20 -10.24 -14.53
CA PHE A 228 -13.38 -9.82 -15.67
C PHE A 228 -13.84 -8.49 -16.32
N SER A 229 -14.90 -7.88 -15.81
CA SER A 229 -15.35 -6.54 -16.20
C SER A 229 -15.88 -5.82 -14.96
N PRO A 230 -15.63 -4.51 -14.81
CA PRO A 230 -16.32 -3.75 -13.78
C PRO A 230 -17.82 -3.74 -14.03
N ILE A 231 -18.57 -3.59 -12.95
CA ILE A 231 -19.99 -3.23 -12.97
C ILE A 231 -20.17 -1.78 -12.51
N ILE A 232 -21.31 -1.18 -12.81
CA ILE A 232 -21.63 0.19 -12.42
C ILE A 232 -22.82 0.17 -11.47
N THR A 233 -22.70 0.79 -10.30
CA THR A 233 -23.81 0.92 -9.36
C THR A 233 -24.86 1.93 -9.85
N PRO A 234 -26.08 1.95 -9.29
CA PRO A 234 -27.06 3.00 -9.60
C PRO A 234 -26.54 4.42 -9.37
N ALA A 235 -25.66 4.62 -8.38
CA ALA A 235 -24.97 5.89 -8.12
C ALA A 235 -23.86 6.23 -9.14
N LYS A 236 -23.68 5.41 -10.19
CA LYS A 236 -22.67 5.53 -11.26
C LYS A 236 -21.22 5.37 -10.80
N VAL A 237 -20.99 4.64 -9.70
CA VAL A 237 -19.66 4.27 -9.23
C VAL A 237 -19.30 2.90 -9.81
N ALA A 238 -18.08 2.74 -10.34
CA ALA A 238 -17.61 1.48 -10.86
C ALA A 238 -17.12 0.54 -9.74
N VAL A 239 -17.41 -0.75 -9.88
CA VAL A 239 -17.05 -1.78 -8.90
C VAL A 239 -16.24 -2.86 -9.59
N PHE A 240 -15.03 -3.09 -9.09
CA PHE A 240 -14.14 -4.13 -9.58
C PHE A 240 -14.10 -5.30 -8.59
N GLY A 241 -14.32 -6.52 -9.09
CA GLY A 241 -14.18 -7.73 -8.28
C GLY A 241 -12.76 -8.28 -8.31
N ARG A 242 -12.32 -8.85 -7.19
CA ARG A 242 -11.03 -9.56 -7.12
C ARG A 242 -11.03 -10.78 -8.06
N ASP A 243 -9.95 -10.96 -8.82
CA ASP A 243 -9.69 -12.23 -9.52
C ASP A 243 -9.14 -13.29 -8.55
N GLU A 244 -9.88 -14.38 -8.40
CA GLU A 244 -9.54 -15.47 -7.47
C GLU A 244 -8.33 -16.28 -7.95
N GLU A 245 -8.17 -16.46 -9.26
CA GLU A 245 -7.08 -17.27 -9.82
C GLU A 245 -5.72 -16.60 -9.58
N SER A 246 -5.60 -15.32 -9.92
CA SER A 246 -4.39 -14.54 -9.65
C SER A 246 -4.09 -14.44 -8.15
N SER A 247 -5.13 -14.27 -7.31
CA SER A 247 -4.96 -14.23 -5.86
C SER A 247 -4.38 -15.54 -5.32
N LYS A 248 -4.87 -16.69 -5.79
CA LYS A 248 -4.40 -18.00 -5.34
C LYS A 248 -2.92 -18.22 -5.66
N GLN A 249 -2.47 -17.81 -6.85
CA GLN A 249 -1.08 -17.98 -7.29
C GLN A 249 -0.06 -17.18 -6.46
N VAL A 250 -0.48 -16.10 -5.82
CA VAL A 250 0.42 -15.25 -5.02
C VAL A 250 0.25 -15.51 -3.52
N TRP A 251 -0.98 -15.65 -3.03
CA TRP A 251 -1.29 -15.68 -1.59
C TRP A 251 -1.43 -17.08 -0.99
N SER A 252 -1.45 -18.14 -1.81
CA SER A 252 -1.48 -19.51 -1.29
C SER A 252 -0.14 -19.88 -0.65
N LYS A 253 -0.16 -20.25 0.63
CA LYS A 253 1.03 -20.76 1.32
C LYS A 253 1.54 -22.09 0.75
N THR A 254 0.68 -22.87 0.10
CA THR A 254 1.00 -24.22 -0.40
C THR A 254 1.27 -24.28 -1.89
N GLU A 255 0.69 -23.37 -2.67
CA GLU A 255 0.73 -23.39 -4.13
C GLU A 255 1.22 -22.07 -4.73
N GLY A 256 1.42 -21.04 -3.91
CA GLY A 256 1.82 -19.72 -4.37
C GLY A 256 3.33 -19.54 -4.45
N TYR A 257 3.76 -18.56 -5.24
CA TYR A 257 5.18 -18.25 -5.45
C TYR A 257 5.98 -18.06 -4.14
N PRO A 258 5.45 -17.42 -3.08
CA PRO A 258 6.22 -17.22 -1.83
C PRO A 258 6.60 -18.50 -1.08
N GLY A 259 6.02 -19.65 -1.45
CA GLY A 259 6.39 -20.95 -0.89
C GLY A 259 7.60 -21.63 -1.56
N ASP A 260 8.19 -21.01 -2.58
CA ASP A 260 9.38 -21.54 -3.24
C ASP A 260 10.57 -21.60 -2.27
N PHE A 261 11.35 -22.68 -2.36
CA PHE A 261 12.45 -22.99 -1.43
C PHE A 261 13.67 -22.08 -1.57
N TYR A 262 13.72 -21.27 -2.64
CA TYR A 262 14.76 -20.26 -2.83
C TYR A 262 14.40 -18.87 -2.28
N TYR A 263 13.19 -18.68 -1.75
CA TYR A 263 12.78 -17.45 -1.07
C TYR A 263 13.11 -17.45 0.44
#